data_AF-F2L374-F1
#
_entry.id   AF-F2L374-F1
#
_cell.length_a   1.000
_cell.length_b   1.000
_cell.length_c   1.000
_cell.angle_alpha   90.00
_cell.angle_beta   90.00
_cell.angle_gamma   90.00
#
_symmetry.space_group_name_H-M   'P 1'
#
loop_
_entity.id
_entity.type
_entity.pdbx_description
1 polymer ?
#
loop_
_entity_poly.entity_id
_entity_poly.type
_entity_poly.pdbx_seq_one_letter_code
_entity_poly.pdbx_strand_id
1 'polypeptide(L)'
;MRVRKRWGSLRVKLMPDALERYRCLAVDVFSVAASLRDEEELFRGFAEAGLSAILVLDAWNETQLPLARRYLELCAKYGLDCVPSEHRPAEEAAVELACRDNCAVLTRDYDALRRALELNCEVPILIVRRGRVYRAVEVKP
;
A
#
# COMPACT_ATOMS: atom_id res chain seq x y z
N MET A 1 14.40 12.15 5.96
CA MET A 1 15.08 10.90 6.38
C MET A 1 15.77 10.26 5.18
N ARG A 2 16.79 9.42 5.41
CA ARG A 2 17.45 8.65 4.35
C ARG A 2 17.05 7.17 4.49
N VAL A 3 16.54 6.58 3.42
CA VAL A 3 16.21 5.16 3.32
C VAL A 3 17.25 4.49 2.44
N ARG A 4 17.80 3.37 2.90
CA ARG A 4 18.79 2.58 2.16
C ARG A 4 18.22 1.19 1.89
N LYS A 5 18.26 0.78 0.63
CA LYS A 5 17.80 -0.51 0.13
C LYS A 5 18.85 -1.06 -0.84
N ARG A 6 18.63 -2.25 -1.41
CA ARG A 6 19.56 -2.89 -2.36
C ARG A 6 19.82 -2.06 -3.62
N TRP A 7 18.81 -1.29 -4.05
CA TRP A 7 18.87 -0.43 -5.23
C TRP A 7 19.52 0.95 -4.96
N GLY A 8 19.98 1.24 -3.74
CA GLY A 8 20.63 2.50 -3.40
C GLY A 8 19.99 3.23 -2.23
N SER A 9 19.97 4.57 -2.26
CA SER A 9 19.36 5.38 -1.21
C SER A 9 18.36 6.40 -1.74
N LEU A 10 17.27 6.60 -1.00
CA LEU A 10 16.36 7.73 -1.21
C LEU A 10 16.42 8.67 -0.01
N ARG A 11 16.48 9.97 -0.28
CA ARG A 11 16.14 11.01 0.69
C ARG A 11 14.64 11.30 0.57
N VAL A 12 13.93 11.04 1.66
CA VAL A 12 12.46 11.18 1.73
C VAL A 12 12.10 12.18 2.81
N LYS A 13 11.25 13.16 2.49
CA LYS A 13 10.59 14.03 3.48
C LYS A 13 9.17 13.52 3.68
N LEU A 14 8.84 13.24 4.94
CA LEU A 14 7.52 12.77 5.36
C LEU A 14 6.81 13.89 6.14
N MET A 15 5.52 14.07 5.86
CA MET A 15 4.64 14.95 6.63
C MET A 15 3.45 14.15 7.16
N PRO A 16 2.98 14.40 8.40
CA PRO A 16 1.77 13.76 8.91
C PRO A 16 0.60 13.97 7.95
N ASP A 17 -0.17 12.92 7.71
CA ASP A 17 -1.36 12.97 6.85
C ASP A 17 -2.46 12.03 7.37
N ALA A 18 -3.61 12.04 6.69
CA ALA A 18 -4.80 11.30 7.10
C ALA A 18 -5.46 10.61 5.88
N LEU A 19 -6.02 9.41 6.08
CA LEU A 19 -6.58 8.58 5.00
C LEU A 19 -7.83 9.21 4.38
N GLU A 20 -8.64 9.87 5.22
CA GLU A 20 -9.93 10.46 4.90
C GLU A 20 -9.84 11.64 3.92
N ARG A 21 -8.62 12.14 3.66
CA ARG A 21 -8.36 13.20 2.69
C ARG A 21 -8.37 12.71 1.25
N TYR A 22 -8.32 11.41 1.03
CA TYR A 22 -8.19 10.81 -0.29
C TYR A 22 -9.49 10.18 -0.73
N ARG A 23 -9.86 10.42 -1.99
CA ARG A 23 -11.09 9.89 -2.57
C ARG A 23 -11.03 8.39 -2.82
N CYS A 24 -9.84 7.86 -3.06
CA CYS A 24 -9.59 6.43 -3.19
C CYS A 24 -8.17 6.07 -2.76
N LEU A 25 -8.00 4.83 -2.32
CA LEU A 25 -6.74 4.27 -1.83
C LEU A 25 -6.40 2.97 -2.58
N ALA A 26 -5.18 2.83 -3.05
CA ALA A 26 -4.59 1.55 -3.42
C ALA A 26 -3.71 1.07 -2.25
N VAL A 27 -4.10 -0.04 -1.62
CA VAL A 27 -3.50 -0.48 -0.35
C VAL A 27 -2.65 -1.70 -0.59
N ASP A 28 -1.35 -1.61 -0.32
CA ASP A 28 -0.49 -2.79 -0.19
C ASP A 28 -0.81 -3.49 1.13
N VAL A 29 -1.63 -4.53 1.04
CA VAL A 29 -2.19 -5.21 2.21
C VAL A 29 -1.12 -5.92 3.01
N PHE A 30 -0.19 -6.60 2.35
CA PHE A 30 0.78 -7.45 3.03
C PHE A 30 1.70 -6.63 3.94
N SER A 31 2.20 -5.49 3.46
CA SER A 31 3.09 -4.67 4.27
C SER A 31 2.35 -4.01 5.44
N VAL A 32 1.09 -3.58 5.25
CA VAL A 32 0.28 -2.95 6.30
C VAL A 32 -0.19 -3.97 7.33
N ALA A 33 -0.75 -5.10 6.90
CA ALA A 33 -1.26 -6.18 7.76
C ALA A 33 -0.16 -6.76 8.64
N ALA A 34 1.05 -6.97 8.10
CA ALA A 34 2.21 -7.47 8.85
C ALA A 34 2.66 -6.57 10.01
N SER A 35 2.06 -5.38 10.15
CA SER A 35 2.32 -4.48 11.26
C SER A 35 1.28 -4.46 12.36
N LEU A 36 0.17 -5.12 12.13
CA LEU A 36 -0.92 -5.23 13.07
C LEU A 36 -0.72 -6.47 13.93
N ARG A 37 -1.29 -6.45 15.13
CA ARG A 37 -1.35 -7.63 15.99
C ARG A 37 -2.41 -8.61 15.48
N ASP A 38 -3.49 -8.07 14.93
CA ASP A 38 -4.57 -8.80 14.28
C ASP A 38 -4.70 -8.27 12.85
N GLU A 39 -4.36 -9.11 11.87
CA GLU A 39 -4.42 -8.74 10.46
C GLU A 39 -5.86 -8.51 9.99
N GLU A 40 -6.84 -9.18 10.59
CA GLU A 40 -8.26 -9.02 10.26
C GLU A 40 -8.77 -7.62 10.61
N GLU A 41 -8.13 -6.95 11.58
CA GLU A 41 -8.42 -5.56 11.95
C GLU A 41 -8.27 -4.60 10.76
N LEU A 42 -7.35 -4.87 9.82
CA LEU A 42 -7.21 -4.08 8.61
C LEU A 42 -8.50 -4.12 7.78
N PHE A 43 -8.98 -5.32 7.48
CA PHE A 43 -10.15 -5.54 6.62
C PHE A 43 -11.42 -5.03 7.29
N ARG A 44 -11.63 -5.39 8.56
CA ARG A 44 -12.76 -4.86 9.35
C ARG A 44 -12.72 -3.33 9.39
N GLY A 45 -11.56 -2.73 9.65
CA GLY A 45 -11.40 -1.28 9.73
C GLY A 45 -11.71 -0.57 8.40
N PHE A 46 -11.29 -1.12 7.26
CA PHE A 46 -11.65 -0.55 5.95
C PHE A 46 -13.15 -0.64 5.68
N ALA A 47 -13.79 -1.75 6.03
CA ALA A 47 -15.23 -1.92 5.87
C ALA A 47 -16.04 -0.97 6.76
N GLU A 48 -15.62 -0.80 8.02
CA GLU A 48 -16.26 0.09 8.99
C GLU A 48 -16.05 1.58 8.65
N ALA A 49 -14.86 1.95 8.17
CA ALA A 49 -14.53 3.33 7.84
C ALA A 49 -15.20 3.82 6.55
N GLY A 50 -15.72 2.91 5.71
CA GLY A 50 -16.35 3.26 4.43
C GLY A 50 -15.42 3.95 3.44
N LEU A 51 -14.11 3.72 3.57
CA LEU A 51 -13.11 4.28 2.67
C LEU A 51 -13.18 3.56 1.32
N SER A 52 -13.16 4.31 0.22
CA SER A 52 -12.98 3.74 -1.11
C SER A 52 -11.55 3.23 -1.23
N ALA A 53 -11.36 1.92 -1.21
CA ALA A 53 -10.05 1.30 -1.22
C ALA A 53 -10.03 0.04 -2.08
N ILE A 54 -8.97 -0.08 -2.89
CA ILE A 54 -8.63 -1.30 -3.61
C ILE A 54 -7.44 -1.93 -2.88
N LEU A 55 -7.68 -3.11 -2.32
CA LEU A 55 -6.72 -3.86 -1.53
C LEU A 55 -5.89 -4.74 -2.48
N VAL A 56 -4.62 -4.38 -2.64
CA VAL A 56 -3.67 -5.09 -3.49
C VAL A 56 -2.99 -6.19 -2.67
N LEU A 57 -3.17 -7.43 -3.11
CA LEU A 57 -2.68 -8.62 -2.43
C LEU A 57 -1.44 -9.13 -3.14
N ASP A 58 -0.41 -9.45 -2.37
CA ASP A 58 0.79 -10.05 -2.93
C ASP A 58 0.50 -11.50 -3.33
N ALA A 59 0.59 -11.80 -4.63
CA ALA A 59 0.37 -13.11 -5.22
C ALA A 59 1.44 -13.49 -6.26
N TRP A 60 2.58 -12.80 -6.29
CA TRP A 60 3.62 -13.04 -7.32
C TRP A 60 4.58 -14.17 -6.95
N ASN A 61 4.58 -14.60 -5.70
CA ASN A 61 5.42 -15.70 -5.20
C ASN A 61 4.56 -16.82 -4.60
N GLU A 62 4.91 -18.08 -4.92
CA GLU A 62 4.24 -19.27 -4.40
C GLU A 62 4.14 -19.31 -2.87
N THR A 63 5.16 -18.78 -2.18
CA THR A 63 5.20 -18.71 -0.72
C THR A 63 4.13 -17.80 -0.11
N GLN A 64 3.63 -16.82 -0.87
CA GLN A 64 2.62 -15.86 -0.42
C GLN A 64 1.20 -16.30 -0.76
N LEU A 65 1.01 -17.25 -1.69
CA LEU A 65 -0.30 -17.69 -2.16
C LEU A 65 -1.25 -18.18 -1.05
N PRO A 66 -0.81 -18.94 -0.02
CA PRO A 66 -1.72 -19.34 1.06
C PRO A 66 -2.26 -18.12 1.84
N LEU A 67 -1.42 -17.13 2.10
CA LEU A 67 -1.82 -15.91 2.79
C LEU A 67 -2.69 -15.02 1.91
N ALA A 68 -2.37 -14.92 0.62
CA ALA A 68 -3.17 -14.19 -0.36
C ALA A 68 -4.61 -14.74 -0.43
N ARG A 69 -4.76 -16.07 -0.44
CA ARG A 69 -6.07 -16.73 -0.39
C ARG A 69 -6.85 -16.38 0.88
N ARG A 70 -6.21 -16.43 2.05
CA ARG A 70 -6.82 -16.02 3.32
C ARG A 70 -7.29 -14.56 3.27
N TYR A 71 -6.50 -13.67 2.68
CA TYR A 71 -6.89 -12.26 2.53
C TYR A 71 -8.02 -12.06 1.53
N LEU A 72 -8.07 -12.82 0.42
CA LEU A 72 -9.23 -12.83 -0.47
C LEU A 72 -10.52 -13.27 0.25
N GLU A 73 -10.44 -14.27 1.12
CA GLU A 73 -11.57 -14.69 1.95
C GLU A 73 -12.04 -13.58 2.89
N LEU A 74 -11.11 -12.84 3.52
CA LEU A 74 -11.44 -11.68 4.34
C LEU A 74 -12.07 -10.55 3.51
N CYS A 75 -11.56 -10.29 2.31
CA CYS A 75 -12.17 -9.33 1.39
C CYS A 75 -13.62 -9.70 1.07
N ALA A 76 -13.86 -10.97 0.72
CA ALA A 76 -15.20 -11.48 0.43
C ALA A 76 -16.12 -11.39 1.65
N LYS A 77 -15.61 -11.75 2.85
CA LYS A 77 -16.33 -11.65 4.12
C LYS A 77 -16.79 -10.22 4.43
N TYR A 78 -15.95 -9.23 4.12
CA TYR A 78 -16.21 -7.81 4.45
C TYR A 78 -16.73 -6.98 3.27
N GLY A 79 -16.93 -7.58 2.08
CA GLY A 79 -17.40 -6.87 0.89
C GLY A 79 -16.41 -5.83 0.37
N LEU A 80 -15.10 -6.10 0.46
CA LEU A 80 -14.03 -5.20 0.03
C LEU A 80 -13.53 -5.53 -1.38
N ASP A 81 -13.15 -4.49 -2.13
CA ASP A 81 -12.52 -4.62 -3.43
C ASP A 81 -11.05 -5.05 -3.29
N CYS A 82 -10.72 -6.24 -3.79
CA CYS A 82 -9.38 -6.80 -3.70
C CYS A 82 -8.88 -7.31 -5.05
N VAL A 83 -7.59 -7.08 -5.32
CA VAL A 83 -6.93 -7.48 -6.57
C VAL A 83 -5.62 -8.21 -6.24
N PRO A 84 -5.44 -9.46 -6.69
CA PRO A 84 -4.16 -10.13 -6.57
C PRO A 84 -3.13 -9.56 -7.56
N SER A 85 -1.92 -9.34 -7.08
CA SER A 85 -0.76 -8.94 -7.88
C SER A 85 0.10 -10.16 -8.19
N GLU A 86 -0.07 -10.73 -9.38
CA GLU A 86 0.57 -12.00 -9.78
C GLU A 86 1.95 -11.81 -10.44
N HIS A 87 2.29 -10.59 -10.84
CA HIS A 87 3.48 -10.35 -11.66
C HIS A 87 4.58 -9.55 -10.94
N ARG A 88 4.25 -8.97 -9.78
CA ARG A 88 5.15 -8.11 -9.01
C ARG A 88 4.70 -7.95 -7.55
N PRO A 89 5.57 -7.42 -6.67
CA PRO A 89 5.21 -7.09 -5.30
C PRO A 89 4.01 -6.14 -5.21
N ALA A 90 3.20 -6.30 -4.16
CA ALA A 90 1.96 -5.55 -3.98
C ALA A 90 2.16 -4.04 -3.89
N GLU A 91 3.26 -3.57 -3.30
CA GLU A 91 3.61 -2.16 -3.20
C GLU A 91 3.84 -1.51 -4.58
N GLU A 92 4.40 -2.26 -5.53
CA GLU A 92 4.63 -1.75 -6.89
C GLU A 92 3.34 -1.78 -7.71
N ALA A 93 2.55 -2.84 -7.59
CA ALA A 93 1.25 -2.94 -8.25
C ALA A 93 0.26 -1.90 -7.72
N ALA A 94 0.29 -1.61 -6.42
CA ALA A 94 -0.52 -0.54 -5.83
C ALA A 94 -0.17 0.83 -6.43
N VAL A 95 1.11 1.09 -6.71
CA VAL A 95 1.52 2.32 -7.40
C VAL A 95 0.99 2.34 -8.83
N GLU A 96 1.14 1.27 -9.59
CA GLU A 96 0.64 1.21 -10.97
C GLU A 96 -0.87 1.43 -11.05
N LEU A 97 -1.62 0.79 -10.16
CA LEU A 97 -3.05 0.95 -10.03
C LEU A 97 -3.41 2.39 -9.66
N ALA A 98 -2.76 2.94 -8.65
CA ALA A 98 -2.98 4.31 -8.20
C ALA A 98 -2.70 5.33 -9.30
N CYS A 99 -1.63 5.15 -10.08
CA CYS A 99 -1.28 6.04 -11.19
C CYS A 99 -2.34 6.02 -12.30
N ARG A 100 -2.95 4.85 -12.56
CA ARG A 100 -4.03 4.71 -13.54
C ARG A 100 -5.33 5.35 -13.05
N ASP A 101 -5.68 5.10 -11.78
CA ASP A 101 -7.00 5.42 -11.22
C ASP A 101 -7.01 6.73 -10.42
N ASN A 102 -5.87 7.42 -10.35
CA ASN A 102 -5.65 8.65 -9.59
C ASN A 102 -5.98 8.50 -8.09
N CYS A 103 -5.56 7.37 -7.51
CA CYS A 103 -5.69 7.08 -6.08
C CYS A 103 -4.42 7.39 -5.31
N ALA A 104 -4.52 7.52 -3.98
CA ALA A 104 -3.34 7.52 -3.13
C ALA A 104 -2.90 6.08 -2.83
N VAL A 105 -1.60 5.85 -2.66
CA VAL A 105 -1.07 4.54 -2.24
C VAL A 105 -0.91 4.51 -0.73
N LEU A 106 -1.34 3.44 -0.07
CA LEU A 106 -1.04 3.17 1.33
C LEU A 106 -0.15 1.95 1.46
N THR A 107 1.02 2.12 2.05
CA THR A 107 2.01 1.04 2.20
C THR A 107 2.93 1.28 3.40
N ARG A 108 3.72 0.27 3.76
CA ARG A 108 4.89 0.40 4.64
C ARG A 108 6.21 0.28 3.90
N ASP A 109 6.20 -0.13 2.63
CA ASP A 109 7.40 -0.28 1.84
C ASP A 109 7.75 0.99 1.05
N TYR A 110 9.02 1.39 1.14
CA TYR A 110 9.55 2.54 0.40
C TYR A 110 9.84 2.21 -1.06
N ASP A 111 9.76 0.94 -1.47
CA ASP A 111 9.87 0.53 -2.86
C ASP A 111 8.73 1.10 -3.72
N ALA A 112 7.58 1.43 -3.12
CA ALA A 112 6.52 2.20 -3.76
C ALA A 112 6.98 3.59 -4.22
N LEU A 113 7.82 4.28 -3.44
CA LEU A 113 8.34 5.61 -3.82
C LEU A 113 9.29 5.49 -5.01
N ARG A 114 10.13 4.46 -5.03
CA ARG A 114 11.00 4.16 -6.17
C ARG A 114 10.15 3.91 -7.42
N ARG A 115 9.12 3.07 -7.30
CA ARG A 115 8.24 2.75 -8.42
C ARG A 115 7.52 3.99 -8.96
N ALA A 116 7.04 4.88 -8.08
CA ALA A 116 6.41 6.13 -8.49
C ALA A 116 7.37 7.03 -9.28
N LEU A 117 8.65 7.09 -8.88
CA LEU A 117 9.69 7.82 -9.63
C LEU A 117 9.96 7.20 -11.00
N GLU A 118 10.10 5.86 -11.07
CA GLU A 118 10.33 5.14 -12.34
C GLU A 118 9.19 5.34 -13.34
N LEU A 119 7.95 5.42 -12.86
CA LEU A 119 6.76 5.65 -13.66
C LEU A 119 6.50 7.13 -13.96
N ASN A 120 7.29 8.05 -13.39
CA ASN A 120 7.05 9.49 -13.44
C ASN A 120 5.61 9.86 -13.00
N CYS A 121 5.18 9.29 -11.88
CA CYS A 121 3.82 9.40 -11.38
C CYS A 121 3.76 10.18 -10.05
N GLU A 122 2.87 11.15 -9.97
CA GLU A 122 2.79 12.11 -8.84
C GLU A 122 1.70 11.79 -7.81
N VAL A 123 1.15 10.58 -7.85
CA VAL A 123 0.10 10.18 -6.90
C VAL A 123 0.61 10.24 -5.45
N PRO A 124 -0.24 10.59 -4.48
CA PRO A 124 0.17 10.64 -3.09
C PRO A 124 0.59 9.25 -2.59
N ILE A 125 1.81 9.12 -2.07
CA ILE A 125 2.28 7.90 -1.41
C ILE A 125 2.26 8.12 0.11
N LEU A 126 1.45 7.29 0.79
CA LEU A 126 1.25 7.29 2.22
C LEU A 126 2.01 6.12 2.86
N ILE A 127 2.93 6.47 3.75
CA ILE A 127 3.74 5.55 4.52
C ILE A 127 3.15 5.39 5.92
N VAL A 128 2.73 4.17 6.25
CA VAL A 128 2.33 3.83 7.62
C VAL A 128 3.58 3.57 8.45
N ARG A 129 3.72 4.28 9.57
CA ARG A 129 4.87 4.11 10.46
C ARG A 129 4.47 4.36 11.90
N ARG A 130 4.73 3.38 12.77
CA ARG A 130 4.45 3.46 14.22
C ARG A 130 2.97 3.85 14.51
N GLY A 131 2.03 3.23 13.79
CA GLY A 131 0.60 3.48 13.94
C GLY A 131 0.13 4.86 13.45
N ARG A 132 0.95 5.57 12.65
CA ARG A 132 0.59 6.88 12.07
C ARG A 132 0.79 6.86 10.57
N VAL A 133 0.03 7.69 9.88
CA VAL A 133 0.10 7.88 8.42
C VAL A 133 0.92 9.12 8.10
N TYR A 134 1.83 8.99 7.13
CA TYR A 134 2.65 10.08 6.65
C TYR A 134 2.64 10.12 5.13
N ARG A 135 2.45 11.29 4.54
CA ARG A 135 2.65 11.50 3.11
C ARG A 135 4.11 11.77 2.79
N ALA A 136 4.63 11.13 1.75
CA ALA A 136 5.89 11.52 1.13
C ALA A 136 5.70 12.79 0.31
N VAL A 137 6.43 13.85 0.65
CA VAL A 137 6.31 15.17 0.00
C VAL A 137 7.57 15.60 -0.76
N GLU A 138 8.68 14.89 -0.55
CA GLU A 138 9.91 15.10 -1.31
C GLU A 138 10.65 13.77 -1.38
N VAL A 139 11.01 13.34 -2.59
CA VAL A 139 11.74 12.11 -2.84
C VAL A 139 12.90 12.44 -3.78
N LYS A 140 14.14 12.18 -3.33
CA LYS A 140 15.36 12.40 -4.12
C LYS A 140 16.24 11.16 -4.06
N PRO A 141 16.82 10.72 -5.18
CA PRO A 141 17.92 9.75 -5.16
C PRO A 141 19.16 10.29 -4.40
#